data_AF-A0A497Q860-F1
#
_entry.id   AF-A0A497Q860-F1
#
_cell.length_a   1.000
_cell.length_b   1.000
_cell.length_c   1.000
_cell.angle_alpha   90.00
_cell.angle_beta   90.00
_cell.angle_gamma   90.00
#
_symmetry.space_group_name_H-M   'P 1'
#
loop_
_entity.id
_entity.type
_entity.pdbx_description
1 polymer ?
#
loop_
_entity_poly.entity_id
_entity_poly.type
_entity_poly.pdbx_seq_one_letter_code
_entity_poly.pdbx_strand_id
1 'polypeptide(L)'
;KTNADLKLVEAGALLHDIGRSKTHGIRHAVEGAKIAKKIGLPEKIVNIIERHIGAGLSKNEAKKLGLPAKDYIPETLEEKIVCHADNLIDNNKKQNIEVEVERALRKNLKEYALRLVNLHKELSELCGMDLNNI
;
A
#
# COMPACT_ATOMS: atom_id res chain seq x y z
N LYS A 1 1.16 -15.73 14.67
CA LYS A 1 1.55 -14.71 15.68
C LYS A 1 0.67 -13.48 15.57
N THR A 2 0.33 -13.05 14.37
CA THR A 2 -0.78 -12.13 14.12
C THR A 2 -2.02 -12.90 13.66
N ASN A 3 -3.22 -12.40 13.95
CA ASN A 3 -4.51 -13.02 13.57
C ASN A 3 -5.04 -12.39 12.26
N ALA A 4 -4.15 -12.14 11.30
CA ALA A 4 -4.53 -11.58 10.00
C ALA A 4 -5.37 -12.59 9.20
N ASP A 5 -6.38 -12.10 8.49
CA ASP A 5 -7.16 -12.91 7.56
C ASP A 5 -6.34 -13.18 6.29
N LEU A 6 -5.76 -14.38 6.20
CA LEU A 6 -4.92 -14.78 5.08
C LEU A 6 -5.65 -14.69 3.74
N LYS A 7 -6.92 -15.09 3.66
CA LYS A 7 -7.69 -15.06 2.40
C LYS A 7 -7.92 -13.63 1.94
N LEU A 8 -8.12 -12.71 2.88
CA LEU A 8 -8.27 -11.30 2.58
C LEU A 8 -6.94 -10.69 2.10
N VAL A 9 -5.81 -11.05 2.70
CA VAL A 9 -4.47 -10.64 2.25
C VAL A 9 -4.20 -11.16 0.84
N GLU A 10 -4.46 -12.43 0.57
CA GLU A 10 -4.24 -13.05 -0.75
C GLU A 10 -5.11 -12.38 -1.83
N ALA A 11 -6.41 -12.21 -1.57
CA ALA A 11 -7.31 -11.54 -2.51
C ALA A 11 -6.90 -10.07 -2.72
N GLY A 12 -6.54 -9.37 -1.64
CA GLY A 12 -6.03 -8.01 -1.70
C GLY A 12 -4.75 -7.89 -2.52
N ALA A 13 -3.78 -8.77 -2.29
CA ALA A 13 -2.52 -8.80 -3.02
C ALA A 13 -2.71 -9.10 -4.52
N LEU A 14 -3.65 -9.96 -4.90
CA LEU A 14 -3.95 -10.21 -6.32
C LEU A 14 -4.63 -9.02 -7.01
N LEU A 15 -5.42 -8.24 -6.26
CA LEU A 15 -6.32 -7.24 -6.83
C LEU A 15 -5.87 -5.79 -6.61
N HIS A 16 -4.88 -5.53 -5.74
CA HIS A 16 -4.47 -4.17 -5.36
C HIS A 16 -4.24 -3.26 -6.57
N ASP A 17 -3.67 -3.82 -7.63
CA ASP A 17 -3.30 -3.11 -8.85
C ASP A 17 -4.31 -3.21 -10.00
N ILE A 18 -5.53 -3.71 -9.78
CA ILE A 18 -6.54 -3.91 -10.85
C ILE A 18 -6.86 -2.62 -11.63
N GLY A 19 -6.70 -1.46 -11.00
CA GLY A 19 -6.87 -0.16 -11.65
C GLY A 19 -5.83 0.17 -12.71
N ARG A 20 -4.70 -0.56 -12.77
CA ARG A 20 -3.71 -0.45 -13.86
C ARG A 20 -4.29 -0.81 -15.22
N SER A 21 -5.37 -1.58 -15.25
CA SER A 21 -6.18 -1.81 -16.46
C SER A 21 -6.81 -0.53 -17.05
N LYS A 22 -6.84 0.58 -16.31
CA LYS A 22 -7.38 1.88 -16.74
C LYS A 22 -6.33 3.00 -16.81
N THR A 23 -5.36 2.99 -15.91
CA THR A 23 -4.33 4.03 -15.85
C THR A 23 -3.04 3.51 -15.24
N HIS A 24 -1.90 3.96 -15.75
CA HIS A 24 -0.57 3.61 -15.21
C HIS A 24 -0.08 4.62 -14.16
N GLY A 25 -0.83 5.69 -13.90
CA GLY A 25 -0.46 6.73 -12.93
C GLY A 25 -0.99 6.45 -11.52
N ILE A 26 -0.74 7.39 -10.60
CA ILE A 26 -1.15 7.29 -9.18
C ILE A 26 -2.66 7.08 -8.96
N ARG A 27 -3.49 7.42 -9.96
CA ARG A 27 -4.94 7.22 -9.92
C ARG A 27 -5.37 5.76 -9.97
N HIS A 28 -4.47 4.80 -10.24
CA HIS A 28 -4.84 3.38 -10.37
C HIS A 28 -5.50 2.84 -9.11
N ALA A 29 -5.10 3.25 -7.90
CA ALA A 29 -5.79 2.82 -6.67
C ALA A 29 -7.26 3.28 -6.63
N VAL A 30 -7.54 4.52 -7.01
CA VAL A 30 -8.90 5.08 -7.05
C VAL A 30 -9.74 4.41 -8.14
N GLU A 31 -9.17 4.21 -9.33
CA GLU A 31 -9.87 3.50 -10.41
C GLU A 31 -10.09 2.03 -10.08
N GLY A 32 -9.12 1.38 -9.42
CA GLY A 32 -9.24 0.02 -8.93
C GLY A 32 -10.36 -0.13 -7.92
N ALA A 33 -10.46 0.79 -6.96
CA ALA A 33 -11.54 0.82 -5.98
C ALA A 33 -12.92 0.97 -6.65
N LYS A 34 -13.03 1.83 -7.68
CA LYS A 34 -14.28 1.96 -8.48
C LYS A 34 -14.62 0.66 -9.21
N ILE A 35 -13.64 -0.01 -9.81
CA ILE A 35 -13.85 -1.30 -10.49
C ILE A 35 -14.35 -2.34 -9.49
N ALA A 36 -13.65 -2.48 -8.36
CA ALA A 36 -13.99 -3.43 -7.30
C ALA A 36 -15.41 -3.21 -6.75
N LYS A 37 -15.80 -1.94 -6.48
CA LYS A 37 -17.16 -1.59 -6.09
C LYS A 37 -18.19 -1.96 -7.16
N LYS A 38 -17.90 -1.67 -8.43
CA LYS A 38 -18.81 -1.94 -9.55
C LYS A 38 -19.12 -3.43 -9.73
N ILE A 39 -18.15 -4.31 -9.48
CA ILE A 39 -18.33 -5.76 -9.59
C ILE A 39 -18.80 -6.42 -8.29
N GLY A 40 -19.09 -5.62 -7.24
CA GLY A 40 -19.64 -6.12 -5.98
C GLY A 40 -18.64 -6.81 -5.05
N LEU A 41 -17.36 -6.45 -5.11
CA LEU A 41 -16.38 -6.98 -4.15
C LEU A 41 -16.63 -6.44 -2.72
N PRO A 42 -16.31 -7.22 -1.68
CA PRO A 42 -16.39 -6.78 -0.29
C PRO A 42 -15.62 -5.48 -0.03
N GLU A 43 -16.15 -4.60 0.82
CA GLU A 43 -15.54 -3.30 1.14
C GLU A 43 -14.11 -3.45 1.70
N LYS A 44 -13.82 -4.54 2.42
CA LYS A 44 -12.46 -4.84 2.89
C LYS A 44 -11.44 -4.95 1.75
N ILE A 45 -11.81 -5.60 0.63
CA ILE A 45 -10.94 -5.71 -0.55
C ILE A 45 -10.82 -4.35 -1.24
N VAL A 46 -11.93 -3.65 -1.37
CA VAL A 46 -11.96 -2.29 -1.94
C VAL A 46 -11.01 -1.35 -1.18
N ASN A 47 -11.01 -1.41 0.15
CA ASN A 47 -10.13 -0.59 0.99
C ASN A 47 -8.66 -0.94 0.79
N ILE A 48 -8.31 -2.22 0.67
CA ILE A 48 -6.94 -2.64 0.33
C ILE A 48 -6.52 -2.03 -1.02
N ILE A 49 -7.35 -2.17 -2.05
CA ILE A 49 -7.07 -1.61 -3.38
C ILE A 49 -6.91 -0.09 -3.32
N GLU A 50 -7.76 0.61 -2.56
CA GLU A 50 -7.71 2.07 -2.51
C GLU A 50 -6.51 2.59 -1.72
N ARG A 51 -6.10 1.89 -0.65
CA ARG A 51 -5.14 2.38 0.36
C ARG A 51 -3.74 1.78 0.24
N HIS A 52 -3.47 0.89 -0.73
CA HIS A 52 -2.16 0.26 -0.86
C HIS A 52 -1.02 1.20 -1.32
N ILE A 53 -1.36 2.36 -1.91
CA ILE A 53 -0.38 3.21 -2.60
C ILE A 53 0.68 3.81 -1.67
N GLY A 54 1.94 3.55 -1.99
CA GLY A 54 3.08 3.94 -1.16
C GLY A 54 2.94 3.30 0.22
N ALA A 55 3.08 4.08 1.29
CA ALA A 55 2.81 3.68 2.67
C ALA A 55 1.57 4.42 3.20
N GLY A 56 0.62 4.66 2.30
CA GLY A 56 -0.51 5.55 2.49
C GLY A 56 -0.22 7.02 2.18
N LEU A 57 -1.30 7.76 1.90
CA LEU A 57 -1.31 9.20 1.64
C LEU A 57 -2.29 9.91 2.57
N SER A 58 -1.87 11.03 3.15
CA SER A 58 -2.82 11.93 3.82
C SER A 58 -3.75 12.60 2.80
N LYS A 59 -4.88 13.10 3.29
CA LYS A 59 -5.81 13.94 2.50
C LYS A 59 -5.13 15.10 1.77
N ASN A 60 -4.14 15.74 2.39
CA ASN A 60 -3.43 16.87 1.79
C ASN A 60 -2.49 16.42 0.66
N GLU A 61 -1.79 15.30 0.84
CA GLU A 61 -0.94 14.71 -0.21
C GLU A 61 -1.80 14.22 -1.39
N ALA A 62 -2.91 13.53 -1.11
CA ALA A 62 -3.86 13.11 -2.12
C ALA A 62 -4.36 14.29 -2.97
N LYS A 63 -4.73 15.41 -2.32
CA LYS A 63 -5.14 16.63 -3.02
C LYS A 63 -4.03 17.19 -3.92
N LYS A 64 -2.78 17.24 -3.44
CA LYS A 64 -1.62 17.70 -4.25
C LYS A 64 -1.36 16.79 -5.46
N LEU A 65 -1.65 15.50 -5.33
CA LEU A 65 -1.52 14.51 -6.39
C LEU A 65 -2.77 14.44 -7.31
N GLY A 66 -3.76 15.30 -7.09
CA GLY A 66 -5.00 15.36 -7.88
C GLY A 66 -5.97 14.20 -7.62
N LEU A 67 -5.76 13.42 -6.57
CA LEU A 67 -6.68 12.39 -6.10
C LEU A 67 -7.85 13.03 -5.34
N PRO A 68 -9.00 12.31 -5.19
CA PRO A 68 -10.04 12.72 -4.26
C PRO A 68 -9.47 12.98 -2.86
N ALA A 69 -9.83 14.12 -2.27
CA ALA A 69 -9.25 14.59 -1.01
C ALA A 69 -9.81 13.81 0.20
N LYS A 70 -9.18 12.68 0.50
CA LYS A 70 -9.42 11.84 1.69
C LYS A 70 -8.12 11.12 2.09
N ASP A 71 -8.13 10.47 3.24
CA ASP A 71 -6.99 9.66 3.68
C ASP A 71 -6.98 8.29 2.99
N TYR A 72 -5.79 7.91 2.54
CA TYR A 72 -5.48 6.62 1.92
C TYR A 72 -4.48 5.86 2.79
N ILE A 73 -4.48 6.11 4.09
CA ILE A 73 -3.58 5.46 5.05
C ILE A 73 -4.14 4.05 5.34
N PRO A 74 -3.31 2.98 5.27
CA PRO A 74 -3.76 1.64 5.61
C PRO A 74 -4.14 1.55 7.09
N GLU A 75 -5.35 1.08 7.38
CA GLU A 75 -5.91 1.06 8.74
C GLU A 75 -5.85 -0.35 9.36
N THR A 76 -6.23 -1.36 8.58
CA THR A 76 -6.27 -2.76 9.03
C THR A 76 -4.91 -3.45 8.86
N LEU A 77 -4.71 -4.56 9.58
CA LEU A 77 -3.47 -5.33 9.44
C LEU A 77 -3.31 -5.88 8.02
N GLU A 78 -4.40 -6.31 7.38
CA GLU A 78 -4.39 -6.81 6.01
C GLU A 78 -4.04 -5.70 5.00
N GLU A 79 -4.60 -4.50 5.17
CA GLU A 79 -4.21 -3.32 4.36
C GLU A 79 -2.72 -3.00 4.53
N LYS A 80 -2.22 -3.01 5.77
CA LYS A 80 -0.81 -2.74 6.08
C LYS A 80 0.12 -3.78 5.46
N ILE A 81 -0.23 -5.06 5.52
CA ILE A 81 0.56 -6.15 4.94
C ILE A 81 0.67 -5.97 3.42
N VAL A 82 -0.45 -5.77 2.71
CA VAL A 82 -0.45 -5.63 1.25
C VAL A 82 0.32 -4.38 0.82
N CYS A 83 0.04 -3.25 1.49
CA CYS A 83 0.74 -1.98 1.25
C CYS A 83 2.26 -2.11 1.48
N HIS A 84 2.68 -2.77 2.56
CA HIS A 84 4.10 -2.98 2.85
C HIS A 84 4.78 -3.90 1.85
N ALA A 85 4.14 -5.03 1.52
CA ALA A 85 4.66 -5.99 0.56
C ALA A 85 4.88 -5.37 -0.82
N ASP A 86 3.97 -4.51 -1.29
CA ASP A 86 4.12 -3.77 -2.55
C ASP A 86 5.41 -2.92 -2.58
N ASN A 87 5.74 -2.23 -1.48
CA ASN A 87 6.98 -1.43 -1.40
C ASN A 87 8.27 -2.26 -1.34
N LEU A 88 8.18 -3.55 -0.98
CA LEU A 88 9.33 -4.46 -0.98
C LEU A 88 9.62 -5.09 -2.35
N ILE A 89 8.81 -4.80 -3.38
CA ILE A 89 8.98 -5.34 -4.72
C ILE A 89 9.28 -4.22 -5.70
N ASP A 90 10.37 -4.35 -6.46
CA ASP A 90 10.63 -3.53 -7.65
C ASP A 90 10.62 -4.44 -8.88
N ASN A 91 9.62 -4.24 -9.75
CA ASN A 91 9.30 -5.11 -10.87
C ASN A 91 9.05 -6.57 -10.41
N ASN A 92 10.02 -7.45 -10.63
CA ASN A 92 9.94 -8.87 -10.29
C ASN A 92 11.01 -9.27 -9.27
N LYS A 93 11.57 -8.30 -8.55
CA LYS A 93 12.64 -8.54 -7.57
C LYS A 93 12.27 -7.96 -6.22
N LYS A 94 12.53 -8.73 -5.18
CA LYS A 94 12.52 -8.23 -3.81
C LYS A 94 13.64 -7.19 -3.64
N GLN A 95 13.33 -6.13 -2.93
CA GLN A 95 14.26 -5.12 -2.45
C GLN A 95 14.09 -4.91 -0.94
N ASN A 96 15.07 -4.29 -0.32
CA ASN A 96 14.93 -3.85 1.08
C ASN A 96 14.16 -2.53 1.13
N ILE A 97 13.48 -2.28 2.26
CA ILE A 97 12.68 -1.07 2.43
C ILE A 97 13.50 0.21 2.28
N GLU A 98 14.79 0.17 2.64
CA GLU A 98 15.71 1.31 2.56
C GLU A 98 15.82 1.86 1.14
N VAL A 99 15.69 1.00 0.12
CA VAL A 99 15.73 1.41 -1.28
C VAL A 99 14.57 2.34 -1.62
N GLU A 100 13.35 1.99 -1.19
CA GLU A 100 12.17 2.81 -1.41
C GLU A 100 12.17 4.07 -0.52
N VAL A 101 12.70 3.97 0.71
CA VAL A 101 12.92 5.13 1.59
C VAL A 101 13.89 6.14 0.95
N GLU A 102 15.03 5.68 0.43
CA GLU A 102 15.98 6.54 -0.28
C GLU A 102 15.35 7.18 -1.52
N ARG A 103 14.55 6.42 -2.28
CA ARG A 103 13.83 6.92 -3.45
C ARG A 103 12.85 8.03 -3.07
N ALA A 104 12.14 7.88 -1.95
CA ALA A 104 11.26 8.91 -1.40
C ALA A 104 12.04 10.17 -0.97
N LEU A 105 13.17 10.00 -0.27
CA LEU A 105 14.01 11.12 0.17
C LEU A 105 14.63 11.90 -0.99
N ARG A 106 15.10 11.22 -2.05
CA ARG A 106 15.61 11.88 -3.28
C ARG A 106 14.55 12.74 -3.97
N LYS A 107 13.28 12.39 -3.83
CA LYS A 107 12.12 13.17 -4.32
C LYS A 107 11.62 14.22 -3.33
N ASN A 108 12.34 14.43 -2.21
CA ASN A 108 11.97 15.32 -1.11
C ASN A 108 10.62 14.99 -0.47
N LEU A 109 10.22 13.70 -0.47
CA LEU A 109 8.97 13.21 0.13
C LEU A 109 9.22 12.69 1.55
N LYS A 110 9.64 13.58 2.45
CA LYS A 110 10.08 13.21 3.82
C LYS A 110 9.00 12.53 4.66
N GLU A 111 7.76 13.01 4.58
CA GLU A 111 6.63 12.42 5.31
C GLU A 111 6.32 11.00 4.82
N TYR A 112 6.37 10.77 3.51
CA TYR A 112 6.22 9.44 2.92
C TYR A 112 7.36 8.50 3.35
N ALA A 113 8.61 8.98 3.29
CA ALA A 113 9.77 8.20 3.75
C ALA A 113 9.64 7.77 5.21
N LEU A 114 9.16 8.67 6.09
CA LEU A 114 8.90 8.35 7.49
C LEU A 114 7.80 7.29 7.64
N ARG A 115 6.73 7.36 6.85
CA ARG A 115 5.67 6.33 6.88
C ARG A 115 6.16 4.96 6.43
N LEU A 116 7.01 4.88 5.41
CA LEU A 116 7.63 3.61 4.99
C LEU A 116 8.41 2.96 6.14
N VAL A 117 9.28 3.74 6.82
CA VAL A 117 10.07 3.26 7.96
C VAL A 117 9.16 2.80 9.10
N ASN A 118 8.15 3.59 9.46
CA ASN A 118 7.24 3.25 10.56
C ASN A 118 6.42 2.00 10.27
N LEU A 119 5.88 1.87 9.06
CA LEU A 119 5.11 0.68 8.65
C LEU A 119 5.98 -0.57 8.64
N HIS A 120 7.19 -0.48 8.10
CA HIS A 120 8.14 -1.59 8.11
C HIS A 120 8.51 -2.00 9.54
N LYS A 121 8.81 -1.03 10.41
CA LYS A 121 9.11 -1.30 11.82
C LYS A 121 7.94 -1.98 12.53
N GLU A 122 6.73 -1.45 12.37
CA GLU A 122 5.51 -2.00 12.98
C GLU A 122 5.34 -3.49 12.61
N LEU A 123 5.42 -3.82 11.33
CA LEU A 123 5.22 -5.19 10.86
C LEU A 123 6.39 -6.12 11.24
N SER A 124 7.63 -5.62 11.19
CA SER A 124 8.81 -6.37 11.65
C SER A 124 8.73 -6.73 13.14
N GLU A 125 8.25 -5.81 13.98
CA GLU A 125 8.01 -6.06 15.41
C GLU A 125 6.93 -7.13 15.62
N LEU A 126 5.81 -7.05 14.88
CA LEU A 126 4.74 -8.05 14.94
C LEU A 126 5.19 -9.45 14.50
N CYS A 127 6.09 -9.54 13.52
CA CYS A 127 6.67 -10.79 13.07
C CYS A 127 7.78 -11.31 14.01
N GLY A 128 8.41 -10.43 14.79
CA GLY A 128 9.57 -10.74 15.61
C GLY A 128 10.84 -10.96 14.79
N MET A 129 10.89 -10.42 13.57
CA MET A 129 12.06 -10.43 12.69
C MET A 129 12.00 -9.23 11.74
N ASP A 130 13.15 -8.76 11.30
CA ASP A 130 13.23 -7.74 10.25
C ASP A 130 12.73 -8.32 8.91
N LEU A 131 11.70 -7.69 8.34
CA LEU A 131 11.06 -8.10 7.09
C LEU A 131 11.95 -7.93 5.85
N ASN A 132 13.08 -7.24 5.93
CA ASN A 132 14.11 -7.31 4.90
C ASN A 132 14.66 -8.74 4.74
N ASN A 133 14.56 -9.60 5.77
CA ASN A 133 15.12 -10.95 5.79
C ASN A 133 14.14 -12.07 5.42
N ILE A 134 12.89 -11.76 5.03
CA ILE A 134 11.91 -12.78 4.60
C ILE A 134 12.22 -13.43 3.24
#